data_AF-A0A139NDG9-F1
#
_entry.id   AF-A0A139NDG9-F1
#
_cell.length_a   1.000
_cell.length_b   1.000
_cell.length_c   1.000
_cell.angle_alpha   90.00
_cell.angle_beta   90.00
_cell.angle_gamma   90.00
#
_symmetry.space_group_name_H-M   'P 1'
#
loop_
_entity.id
_entity.type
_entity.pdbx_description
1 polymer ?
#
loop_
_entity_poly.entity_id
_entity_poly.type
_entity_poly.pdbx_seq_one_letter_code
_entity_poly.pdbx_strand_id
1 'polypeptide(L)'
;MEIFNTNRTLFYYLFNQHIVEFNPIVYDPVIADTIEQYSELFVDPQYAAYLDINHPENIEETLKNAAGDRDIRLIVATDAEGILGIGDWGIQGVDISVGKLMVYTAAAGIDPACVMPLVIDAGTNREELLNNPMYLGNRHERVRGEKYDAFVNQFVQTAGNLFPKLYLHWEDFGRSNAADILNRYKKEIPTFNDDIQGTGIVVLGGIFGAMDITGEKLTDQVYLCYGGGSAGAGIADRVHAEMVAEGLSPEEAYKRFFMIDKQGLLFDDMEDLTPAQKPFAKKRADFEGKGDMTSLLEVIKTVKPTILVGTSTNPGAFTKEVVEAMCQNTERPVIFPISNPTKKLEATAQQVIEWSDGKAFVATGVPSRTISYKGVDYEIGQANNALIYPGLGLGMLASEASLLTDEMIGAAAHSLSGIVNPGQPGAPVLPPFQYVADVSIKVAEAVAKKAQEQGLAQAKETDMAKAVRDLKWYPTY
;
A
#
# COMPACT_ATOMS: atom_id res chain seq x y z
N MET A 1 8.50 -21.79 -7.39
CA MET A 1 9.67 -21.52 -6.52
C MET A 1 10.94 -22.27 -6.94
N GLU A 2 10.89 -23.52 -7.41
CA GLU A 2 12.10 -24.25 -7.81
C GLU A 2 12.96 -23.53 -8.88
N ILE A 3 12.34 -22.95 -9.92
CA ILE A 3 13.05 -22.14 -10.93
C ILE A 3 13.68 -20.90 -10.28
N PHE A 4 12.99 -20.25 -9.34
CA PHE A 4 13.53 -19.10 -8.62
C PHE A 4 14.78 -19.47 -7.80
N ASN A 5 14.79 -20.64 -7.17
CA ASN A 5 15.92 -21.11 -6.37
C ASN A 5 17.12 -21.53 -7.22
N THR A 6 16.89 -22.06 -8.42
CA THR A 6 17.94 -22.65 -9.26
C THR A 6 18.41 -21.75 -10.41
N ASN A 7 17.55 -20.87 -10.91
CA ASN A 7 17.81 -20.02 -12.07
C ASN A 7 16.96 -18.73 -12.05
N ARG A 8 17.42 -17.73 -11.31
CA ARG A 8 16.73 -16.43 -11.15
C ARG A 8 16.52 -15.70 -12.47
N THR A 9 17.52 -15.70 -13.36
CA THR A 9 17.39 -15.05 -14.68
C THR A 9 16.25 -15.66 -15.48
N LEU A 10 16.15 -16.99 -15.54
CA LEU A 10 15.04 -17.67 -16.23
C LEU A 10 13.69 -17.40 -15.55
N PHE A 11 13.64 -17.44 -14.22
CA PHE A 11 12.41 -17.14 -13.47
C PHE A 11 11.86 -15.75 -13.83
N TYR A 12 12.70 -14.71 -13.75
CA TYR A 12 12.27 -13.35 -14.06
C TYR A 12 12.05 -13.10 -15.55
N TYR A 13 12.77 -13.80 -16.43
CA TYR A 13 12.47 -13.78 -17.86
C TYR A 13 11.04 -14.24 -18.11
N LEU A 14 10.63 -15.39 -17.54
CA LEU A 14 9.26 -15.90 -17.68
C LEU A 14 8.24 -14.98 -17.00
N PHE A 15 8.53 -14.51 -15.79
CA PHE A 15 7.63 -13.63 -15.05
C PHE A 15 7.36 -12.32 -15.83
N ASN A 16 8.38 -11.70 -16.41
CA ASN A 16 8.21 -10.48 -17.20
C ASN A 16 7.34 -10.68 -18.45
N GLN A 17 7.34 -11.87 -19.06
CA GLN A 17 6.50 -12.18 -20.23
C GLN A 17 5.04 -12.44 -19.86
N HIS A 18 4.79 -12.92 -18.63
CA HIS A 18 3.49 -13.40 -18.18
C HIS A 18 3.08 -12.77 -16.84
N ILE A 19 3.35 -11.48 -16.65
CA ILE A 19 3.23 -10.81 -15.34
C ILE A 19 1.83 -10.92 -14.74
N VAL A 20 0.78 -10.85 -15.56
CA VAL A 20 -0.62 -10.97 -15.12
C VAL A 20 -0.96 -12.40 -14.66
N GLU A 21 -0.36 -13.42 -15.29
CA GLU A 21 -0.61 -14.83 -14.96
C GLU A 21 0.21 -15.29 -13.75
N PHE A 22 1.45 -14.81 -13.64
CA PHE A 22 2.38 -15.21 -12.58
C PHE A 22 2.13 -14.45 -11.27
N ASN A 23 1.73 -13.17 -11.33
CA ASN A 23 1.56 -12.34 -10.13
C ASN A 23 0.60 -12.99 -9.11
N PRO A 24 -0.58 -13.51 -9.48
CA PRO A 24 -1.47 -14.17 -8.52
C PRO A 24 -0.91 -15.44 -7.88
N ILE A 25 0.13 -16.06 -8.48
CA ILE A 25 0.78 -17.28 -7.98
C ILE A 25 1.87 -16.93 -6.96
N VAL A 26 2.66 -15.90 -7.23
CA VAL A 26 3.81 -15.49 -6.38
C VAL A 26 3.45 -14.41 -5.36
N TYR A 27 2.24 -13.89 -5.44
CA TYR A 27 1.69 -12.84 -4.59
C TYR A 27 0.21 -13.15 -4.30
N ASP A 28 -0.62 -12.15 -4.02
CA ASP A 28 -2.03 -12.36 -3.73
C ASP A 28 -2.83 -12.89 -4.93
N PRO A 29 -3.68 -13.92 -4.74
CA PRO A 29 -4.10 -14.48 -3.46
C PRO A 29 -3.36 -15.76 -3.01
N VAL A 30 -2.53 -16.38 -3.84
CA VAL A 30 -2.00 -17.75 -3.58
C VAL A 30 -0.87 -17.75 -2.54
N ILE A 31 -0.19 -16.63 -2.33
CA ILE A 31 0.88 -16.52 -1.33
C ILE A 31 0.41 -16.86 0.09
N ALA A 32 -0.86 -16.59 0.41
CA ALA A 32 -1.44 -16.93 1.70
C ALA A 32 -1.29 -18.42 2.00
N ASP A 33 -1.71 -19.31 1.08
CA ASP A 33 -1.65 -20.77 1.25
C ASP A 33 -0.22 -21.27 1.47
N THR A 34 0.77 -20.58 0.88
CA THR A 34 2.20 -20.90 1.07
C THR A 34 2.67 -20.46 2.45
N ILE A 35 2.27 -19.25 2.89
CA ILE A 35 2.55 -18.75 4.25
C ILE A 35 1.93 -19.67 5.30
N GLU A 36 0.71 -20.17 5.12
CA GLU A 36 0.07 -21.04 6.12
C GLU A 36 0.84 -22.36 6.31
N GLN A 37 1.49 -22.84 5.24
CA GLN A 37 2.21 -24.13 5.19
C GLN A 37 3.74 -23.97 5.17
N TYR A 38 4.27 -22.77 5.38
CA TYR A 38 5.68 -22.46 5.15
C TYR A 38 6.63 -23.43 5.84
N SER A 39 6.40 -23.72 7.13
CA SER A 39 7.28 -24.61 7.90
C SER A 39 7.28 -26.05 7.40
N GLU A 40 6.17 -26.52 6.82
CA GLU A 40 6.05 -27.86 6.25
C GLU A 40 6.68 -27.94 4.85
N LEU A 41 6.65 -26.84 4.11
CA LEU A 41 7.12 -26.74 2.72
C LEU A 41 8.53 -26.16 2.59
N PHE A 42 9.18 -25.81 3.70
CA PHE A 42 10.48 -25.14 3.69
C PHE A 42 11.56 -26.01 3.03
N VAL A 43 12.24 -25.44 2.04
CA VAL A 43 13.36 -26.08 1.33
C VAL A 43 14.58 -25.17 1.29
N ASP A 44 14.38 -23.88 1.04
CA ASP A 44 15.44 -22.89 0.83
C ASP A 44 15.00 -21.55 1.43
N PRO A 45 15.90 -20.79 2.10
CA PRO A 45 15.56 -19.52 2.73
C PRO A 45 15.33 -18.38 1.72
N GLN A 46 15.58 -18.57 0.43
CA GLN A 46 15.28 -17.61 -0.64
C GLN A 46 15.95 -16.24 -0.47
N TYR A 47 17.17 -16.25 0.09
CA TYR A 47 17.96 -15.08 0.50
C TYR A 47 17.39 -14.28 1.68
N ALA A 48 16.40 -14.82 2.39
CA ALA A 48 15.81 -14.15 3.54
C ALA A 48 16.74 -14.15 4.75
N ALA A 49 16.76 -13.03 5.46
CA ALA A 49 17.36 -12.90 6.78
C ALA A 49 16.31 -13.16 7.87
N TYR A 50 16.68 -13.90 8.91
CA TYR A 50 15.81 -14.25 10.04
C TYR A 50 16.41 -13.67 11.32
N LEU A 51 15.85 -12.57 11.81
CA LEU A 51 16.34 -11.90 13.02
C LEU A 51 15.58 -12.41 14.25
N ASP A 52 16.27 -13.11 15.15
CA ASP A 52 15.69 -13.61 16.40
C ASP A 52 15.74 -12.56 17.51
N ILE A 53 14.59 -12.17 18.04
CA ILE A 53 14.47 -11.18 19.13
C ILE A 53 15.18 -11.58 20.42
N ASN A 54 15.49 -12.88 20.60
CA ASN A 54 16.21 -13.40 21.76
C ASN A 54 17.73 -13.24 21.64
N HIS A 55 18.22 -12.96 20.43
CA HIS A 55 19.65 -12.85 20.11
C HIS A 55 19.99 -11.55 19.36
N PRO A 56 19.74 -10.36 19.94
CA PRO A 56 20.07 -9.07 19.32
C PRO A 56 21.55 -8.92 18.97
N GLU A 57 22.45 -9.61 19.68
CA GLU A 57 23.88 -9.64 19.38
C GLU A 57 24.22 -10.23 18.00
N ASN A 58 23.33 -11.07 17.44
CA ASN A 58 23.55 -11.75 16.17
C ASN A 58 23.06 -10.94 14.95
N ILE A 59 22.41 -9.78 15.14
CA ILE A 59 21.82 -9.00 14.04
C ILE A 59 22.86 -8.73 12.93
N GLU A 60 24.05 -8.25 13.28
CA GLU A 60 25.08 -7.90 12.29
C GLU A 60 25.56 -9.13 11.50
N GLU A 61 25.82 -10.24 12.20
CA GLU A 61 26.27 -11.49 11.58
C GLU A 61 25.18 -12.08 10.67
N THR A 62 23.92 -12.10 11.13
CA THR A 62 22.79 -12.58 10.32
C THR A 62 22.62 -11.77 9.05
N LEU A 63 22.69 -10.43 9.13
CA LEU A 63 22.57 -9.56 7.96
C LEU A 63 23.71 -9.79 6.96
N LYS A 64 24.95 -9.94 7.45
CA LYS A 64 26.12 -10.25 6.60
C LYS A 64 25.99 -11.62 5.92
N ASN A 65 25.57 -12.64 6.67
CA ASN A 65 25.40 -13.99 6.17
C ASN A 65 24.29 -14.07 5.11
N ALA A 66 23.17 -13.39 5.35
CA ALA A 66 22.08 -13.31 4.38
C ALA A 66 22.50 -12.54 3.12
N ALA A 67 23.19 -11.40 3.26
CA ALA A 67 23.68 -10.62 2.13
C ALA A 67 24.71 -11.41 1.28
N GLY A 68 25.69 -12.05 1.91
CA GLY A 68 26.85 -12.61 1.20
C GLY A 68 27.63 -11.50 0.49
N ASP A 69 28.03 -11.73 -0.76
CA ASP A 69 28.76 -10.73 -1.58
C ASP A 69 27.85 -9.71 -2.29
N ARG A 70 26.55 -9.70 -1.98
CA ARG A 70 25.55 -8.87 -2.64
C ARG A 70 25.55 -7.44 -2.10
N ASP A 71 25.42 -6.46 -2.99
CA ASP A 71 25.29 -5.03 -2.63
C ASP A 71 23.82 -4.72 -2.29
N ILE A 72 23.43 -4.97 -1.04
CA ILE A 72 22.03 -4.78 -0.62
C ILE A 72 21.68 -3.29 -0.56
N ARG A 73 20.62 -2.93 -1.28
CA ARG A 73 20.08 -1.56 -1.39
C ARG A 73 18.61 -1.46 -1.04
N LEU A 74 17.90 -2.59 -1.00
CA LEU A 74 16.49 -2.65 -0.61
C LEU A 74 16.25 -3.84 0.30
N ILE A 75 15.69 -3.58 1.47
CA ILE A 75 15.19 -4.61 2.37
C ILE A 75 13.68 -4.46 2.47
N VAL A 76 12.95 -5.54 2.23
CA VAL A 76 11.56 -5.67 2.66
C VAL A 76 11.57 -6.45 3.95
N ALA A 77 11.19 -5.80 5.04
CA ALA A 77 11.15 -6.34 6.38
C ALA A 77 9.70 -6.56 6.80
N THR A 78 9.44 -7.63 7.56
CA THR A 78 8.17 -7.90 8.22
C THR A 78 8.40 -8.45 9.63
N ASP A 79 7.47 -8.25 10.56
CA ASP A 79 7.37 -9.09 11.77
C ASP A 79 6.22 -10.11 11.69
N ALA A 80 5.50 -10.09 10.56
CA ALA A 80 4.42 -11.00 10.19
C ALA A 80 3.29 -11.11 11.23
N GLU A 81 3.08 -10.06 12.04
CA GLU A 81 1.93 -10.00 12.93
C GLU A 81 0.63 -9.65 12.18
N GLY A 82 0.76 -8.87 11.11
CA GLY A 82 -0.36 -8.29 10.38
C GLY A 82 -0.52 -8.84 8.97
N ILE A 83 -0.14 -10.09 8.68
CA ILE A 83 -0.10 -10.61 7.30
C ILE A 83 -1.47 -10.49 6.63
N LEU A 84 -1.55 -9.61 5.63
CA LEU A 84 -2.72 -9.40 4.78
C LEU A 84 -4.01 -9.28 5.62
N GLY A 85 -4.97 -10.19 5.40
CA GLY A 85 -6.16 -10.37 6.22
C GLY A 85 -6.16 -11.68 7.03
N ILE A 86 -5.05 -12.40 7.05
CA ILE A 86 -4.91 -13.73 7.69
C ILE A 86 -4.21 -13.67 9.05
N GLY A 87 -3.63 -12.52 9.42
CA GLY A 87 -3.19 -12.20 10.78
C GLY A 87 -1.78 -12.68 11.12
N ASP A 88 -1.56 -13.02 12.40
CA ASP A 88 -0.24 -13.37 12.90
C ASP A 88 0.21 -14.75 12.40
N TRP A 89 1.30 -14.82 11.64
CA TRP A 89 1.88 -16.06 11.14
C TRP A 89 3.33 -16.30 11.56
N GLY A 90 3.84 -15.49 12.49
CA GLY A 90 5.23 -15.56 12.95
C GLY A 90 6.20 -15.62 11.76
N ILE A 91 7.25 -16.42 11.85
CA ILE A 91 8.27 -16.43 10.79
C ILE A 91 7.79 -16.96 9.45
N GLN A 92 6.65 -17.66 9.40
CA GLN A 92 6.09 -18.16 8.15
C GLN A 92 5.71 -17.01 7.20
N GLY A 93 5.43 -15.82 7.75
CA GLY A 93 5.11 -14.65 6.95
C GLY A 93 6.30 -14.07 6.17
N VAL A 94 7.53 -14.60 6.31
CA VAL A 94 8.70 -14.14 5.53
C VAL A 94 8.47 -14.18 4.02
N ASP A 95 7.62 -15.09 3.55
CA ASP A 95 7.26 -15.20 2.14
C ASP A 95 6.64 -13.92 1.58
N ILE A 96 5.95 -13.10 2.39
CA ILE A 96 5.45 -11.80 1.90
C ILE A 96 6.60 -10.89 1.46
N SER A 97 7.69 -10.88 2.23
CA SER A 97 8.88 -10.09 1.92
C SER A 97 9.55 -10.60 0.65
N VAL A 98 9.59 -11.92 0.46
CA VAL A 98 10.09 -12.54 -0.77
C VAL A 98 9.21 -12.17 -1.96
N GLY A 99 7.90 -12.36 -1.86
CA GLY A 99 6.92 -12.09 -2.92
C GLY A 99 6.95 -10.64 -3.38
N LYS A 100 6.99 -9.67 -2.45
CA LYS A 100 7.14 -8.24 -2.78
C LYS A 100 8.41 -7.97 -3.57
N LEU A 101 9.54 -8.56 -3.16
CA LEU A 101 10.82 -8.39 -3.86
C LEU A 101 10.83 -9.05 -5.24
N MET A 102 10.09 -10.14 -5.42
CA MET A 102 9.84 -10.70 -6.76
C MET A 102 9.11 -9.70 -7.65
N VAL A 103 8.08 -9.04 -7.14
CA VAL A 103 7.32 -8.05 -7.91
C VAL A 103 8.15 -6.76 -8.13
N TYR A 104 8.97 -6.32 -7.19
CA TYR A 104 9.94 -5.22 -7.41
C TYR A 104 10.82 -5.49 -8.64
N THR A 105 11.35 -6.71 -8.73
CA THR A 105 12.18 -7.11 -9.88
C THR A 105 11.34 -7.21 -11.14
N ALA A 106 10.19 -7.88 -11.10
CA ALA A 106 9.41 -8.16 -12.30
C ALA A 106 8.75 -6.89 -12.90
N ALA A 107 8.21 -6.02 -12.03
CA ALA A 107 7.54 -4.80 -12.43
C ALA A 107 8.54 -3.66 -12.71
N ALA A 108 9.49 -3.40 -11.81
CA ALA A 108 10.37 -2.24 -11.93
C ALA A 108 11.76 -2.58 -12.49
N GLY A 109 12.17 -3.85 -12.46
CA GLY A 109 13.53 -4.25 -12.85
C GLY A 109 14.57 -3.86 -11.81
N ILE A 110 14.24 -3.91 -10.51
CA ILE A 110 15.28 -3.85 -9.47
C ILE A 110 16.08 -5.15 -9.53
N ASP A 111 17.41 -5.06 -9.56
CA ASP A 111 18.30 -6.23 -9.61
C ASP A 111 18.09 -7.15 -8.39
N PRO A 112 17.81 -8.46 -8.57
CA PRO A 112 17.71 -9.43 -7.48
C PRO A 112 18.97 -9.54 -6.60
N ALA A 113 20.13 -9.13 -7.12
CA ALA A 113 21.38 -9.07 -6.37
C ALA A 113 21.42 -7.88 -5.39
N CYS A 114 20.48 -6.94 -5.46
CA CYS A 114 20.45 -5.75 -4.60
C CYS A 114 19.38 -5.80 -3.51
N VAL A 115 18.64 -6.90 -3.37
CA VAL A 115 17.48 -6.99 -2.50
C VAL A 115 17.62 -8.08 -1.43
N MET A 116 17.05 -7.87 -0.26
CA MET A 116 17.04 -8.87 0.82
C MET A 116 15.68 -8.92 1.52
N PRO A 117 14.96 -10.05 1.46
CA PRO A 117 13.79 -10.26 2.30
C PRO A 117 14.24 -10.43 3.75
N LEU A 118 13.44 -9.99 4.70
CA LEU A 118 13.77 -10.07 6.12
C LEU A 118 12.54 -10.29 6.98
N VAL A 119 12.65 -11.19 7.95
CA VAL A 119 11.66 -11.35 9.01
C VAL A 119 12.27 -11.13 10.39
N ILE A 120 11.57 -10.37 11.22
CA ILE A 120 11.86 -10.21 12.65
C ILE A 120 11.00 -11.23 13.40
N ASP A 121 11.65 -12.28 13.92
CA ASP A 121 10.99 -13.28 14.75
C ASP A 121 10.87 -12.78 16.19
N ALA A 122 9.78 -12.05 16.45
CA ALA A 122 9.43 -11.59 17.79
C ALA A 122 8.68 -12.63 18.63
N GLY A 123 8.52 -13.87 18.15
CA GLY A 123 7.52 -14.83 18.62
C GLY A 123 6.21 -14.73 17.85
N THR A 124 5.20 -15.51 18.26
CA THR A 124 3.85 -15.48 17.66
C THR A 124 2.80 -15.74 18.74
N ASN A 125 1.65 -15.07 18.62
CA ASN A 125 0.49 -15.30 19.48
C ASN A 125 -0.46 -16.37 18.90
N ARG A 126 -0.13 -16.97 17.76
CA ARG A 126 -0.93 -18.04 17.16
C ARG A 126 -0.65 -19.38 17.82
N GLU A 127 -1.61 -19.86 18.61
CA GLU A 127 -1.53 -21.15 19.32
C GLU A 127 -1.24 -22.34 18.37
N GLU A 128 -1.79 -22.32 17.16
CA GLU A 128 -1.56 -23.38 16.16
C GLU A 128 -0.08 -23.53 15.81
N LEU A 129 0.65 -22.42 15.66
CA LEU A 129 2.09 -22.43 15.36
C LEU A 129 2.91 -22.81 16.58
N LEU A 130 2.56 -22.29 17.76
CA LEU A 130 3.22 -22.63 19.01
C LEU A 130 3.17 -24.14 19.29
N ASN A 131 2.05 -24.78 18.95
CA ASN A 131 1.82 -26.21 19.12
C ASN A 131 2.27 -27.08 17.93
N ASN A 132 2.56 -26.49 16.76
CA ASN A 132 3.00 -27.26 15.59
C ASN A 132 4.47 -27.68 15.76
N PRO A 133 4.82 -28.98 15.86
CA PRO A 133 6.21 -29.42 16.04
C PRO A 133 7.15 -29.06 14.87
N MET A 134 6.60 -28.78 13.68
CA MET A 134 7.38 -28.36 12.51
C MET A 134 7.61 -26.86 12.45
N TYR A 135 6.91 -26.05 13.25
CA TYR A 135 7.08 -24.59 13.25
C TYR A 135 8.55 -24.21 13.50
N LEU A 136 9.09 -23.45 12.56
CA LEU A 136 10.52 -23.11 12.48
C LEU A 136 10.90 -21.91 13.37
N GLY A 137 9.95 -21.11 13.85
CA GLY A 137 10.20 -19.89 14.61
C GLY A 137 10.16 -20.06 16.13
N ASN A 138 10.29 -18.93 16.82
CA ASN A 138 10.27 -18.83 18.28
C ASN A 138 8.93 -19.30 18.87
N ARG A 139 9.01 -20.24 19.83
CA ARG A 139 7.85 -20.84 20.51
C ARG A 139 7.48 -20.09 21.79
N HIS A 140 7.25 -18.80 21.67
CA HIS A 140 6.72 -17.98 22.73
C HIS A 140 5.82 -16.88 22.16
N GLU A 141 4.96 -16.31 23.01
CA GLU A 141 4.15 -15.14 22.67
C GLU A 141 5.03 -13.95 22.22
N ARG A 142 4.45 -13.06 21.43
CA ARG A 142 5.17 -11.92 20.87
C ARG A 142 5.76 -11.02 21.95
N VAL A 143 7.05 -10.72 21.82
CA VAL A 143 7.71 -9.70 22.62
C VAL A 143 7.21 -8.31 22.20
N ARG A 144 6.89 -7.46 23.18
CA ARG A 144 6.29 -6.12 23.00
C ARG A 144 7.06 -5.04 23.76
N GLY A 145 6.72 -3.79 23.46
CA GLY A 145 7.19 -2.61 24.18
C GLY A 145 8.70 -2.39 24.00
N GLU A 146 9.34 -1.85 25.04
CA GLU A 146 10.72 -1.36 24.97
C GLU A 146 11.73 -2.40 24.43
N LYS A 147 11.54 -3.70 24.74
CA LYS A 147 12.43 -4.75 24.23
C LYS A 147 12.31 -4.89 22.71
N TYR A 148 11.09 -4.85 22.18
CA TYR A 148 10.84 -4.91 20.73
C TYR A 148 11.37 -3.64 20.04
N ASP A 149 11.09 -2.47 20.62
CA ASP A 149 11.51 -1.19 20.05
C ASP A 149 13.04 -1.06 20.01
N ALA A 150 13.73 -1.53 21.06
CA ALA A 150 15.19 -1.57 21.12
C ALA A 150 15.77 -2.52 20.06
N PHE A 151 15.14 -3.68 19.85
CA PHE A 151 15.54 -4.64 18.83
C PHE A 151 15.40 -4.05 17.41
N VAL A 152 14.24 -3.46 17.09
CA VAL A 152 14.02 -2.81 15.78
C VAL A 152 15.02 -1.67 15.57
N ASN A 153 15.29 -0.87 16.61
CA ASN A 153 16.29 0.19 16.52
C ASN A 153 17.69 -0.35 16.26
N GLN A 154 18.11 -1.42 16.94
CA GLN A 154 19.40 -2.05 16.70
C GLN A 154 19.48 -2.61 15.27
N PHE A 155 18.41 -3.24 14.77
CA PHE A 155 18.31 -3.67 13.38
C PHE A 155 18.51 -2.50 12.41
N VAL A 156 17.73 -1.42 12.53
CA VAL A 156 17.79 -0.28 11.62
C VAL A 156 19.18 0.34 11.60
N GLN A 157 19.79 0.57 12.76
CA GLN A 157 21.13 1.15 12.87
C GLN A 157 22.20 0.22 12.26
N THR A 158 22.10 -1.07 12.54
CA THR A 158 23.06 -2.06 12.00
C THR A 158 22.93 -2.18 10.49
N ALA A 159 21.70 -2.28 9.97
CA ALA A 159 21.45 -2.36 8.54
C ALA A 159 21.90 -1.09 7.81
N GLY A 160 21.63 0.10 8.36
CA GLY A 160 22.11 1.37 7.78
C GLY A 160 23.63 1.49 7.75
N ASN A 161 24.33 0.96 8.75
CA ASN A 161 25.80 0.93 8.77
C ASN A 161 26.40 -0.06 7.76
N LEU A 162 25.77 -1.24 7.61
CA LEU A 162 26.22 -2.27 6.67
C LEU A 162 25.90 -1.91 5.21
N PHE A 163 24.79 -1.23 4.98
CA PHE A 163 24.22 -0.96 3.66
C PHE A 163 23.96 0.56 3.51
N PRO A 164 24.97 1.38 3.19
CA PRO A 164 24.84 2.85 3.23
C PRO A 164 23.82 3.47 2.27
N LYS A 165 23.35 2.72 1.26
CA LYS A 165 22.34 3.14 0.27
C LYS A 165 20.99 2.45 0.47
N LEU A 166 20.76 1.91 1.66
CA LEU A 166 19.59 1.10 1.97
C LEU A 166 18.32 1.94 1.96
N TYR A 167 17.33 1.49 1.19
CA TYR A 167 15.93 1.84 1.30
C TYR A 167 15.19 0.75 2.08
N LEU A 168 14.56 1.12 3.19
CA LEU A 168 13.85 0.18 4.07
C LEU A 168 12.35 0.18 3.82
N HIS A 169 11.81 -0.96 3.42
CA HIS A 169 10.39 -1.17 3.19
C HIS A 169 9.81 -2.07 4.29
N TRP A 170 8.84 -1.57 5.04
CA TRP A 170 8.11 -2.29 6.08
C TRP A 170 6.80 -2.86 5.56
N GLU A 171 6.56 -4.14 5.81
CA GLU A 171 5.40 -4.87 5.32
C GLU A 171 4.74 -5.69 6.44
N ASP A 172 3.41 -5.68 6.52
CA ASP A 172 2.60 -6.60 7.32
C ASP A 172 2.98 -6.64 8.82
N PHE A 173 3.36 -5.48 9.36
CA PHE A 173 3.59 -5.29 10.78
C PHE A 173 2.28 -5.21 11.57
N GLY A 174 2.32 -5.57 12.84
CA GLY A 174 1.22 -5.31 13.76
C GLY A 174 0.82 -3.83 13.72
N ARG A 175 -0.49 -3.53 13.66
CA ARG A 175 -0.99 -2.16 13.36
C ARG A 175 -0.40 -1.05 14.23
N SER A 176 -0.18 -1.31 15.52
CA SER A 176 0.47 -0.34 16.42
C SER A 176 1.93 -0.15 16.04
N ASN A 177 2.67 -1.25 15.90
CA ASN A 177 4.10 -1.23 15.58
C ASN A 177 4.36 -0.59 14.22
N ALA A 178 3.54 -0.88 13.20
CA ALA A 178 3.68 -0.32 11.86
C ALA A 178 3.71 1.22 11.88
N ALA A 179 2.76 1.84 12.60
CA ALA A 179 2.67 3.29 12.71
C ALA A 179 3.83 3.88 13.53
N ASP A 180 4.19 3.24 14.64
CA ASP A 180 5.27 3.71 15.53
C ASP A 180 6.64 3.64 14.84
N ILE A 181 6.93 2.52 14.15
CA ILE A 181 8.14 2.32 13.34
C ILE A 181 8.20 3.37 12.23
N LEU A 182 7.14 3.53 11.44
CA LEU A 182 7.12 4.51 10.35
C LEU A 182 7.35 5.93 10.88
N ASN A 183 6.63 6.34 11.93
CA ASN A 183 6.73 7.70 12.46
C ASN A 183 8.10 8.00 13.07
N ARG A 184 8.76 6.99 13.64
CA ARG A 184 10.13 7.10 14.15
C ARG A 184 11.14 7.30 13.01
N TYR A 185 11.06 6.50 11.96
CA TYR A 185 12.14 6.42 10.97
C TYR A 185 11.94 7.27 9.71
N LYS A 186 10.71 7.66 9.36
CA LYS A 186 10.41 8.40 8.10
C LYS A 186 11.12 9.75 7.94
N LYS A 187 11.64 10.31 9.04
CA LYS A 187 12.41 11.57 9.05
C LYS A 187 13.92 11.36 9.19
N GLU A 188 14.35 10.12 9.41
CA GLU A 188 15.74 9.78 9.73
C GLU A 188 16.42 8.99 8.60
N ILE A 189 15.66 8.13 7.92
CA ILE A 189 16.16 7.23 6.88
C ILE A 189 15.19 7.15 5.69
N PRO A 190 15.64 6.74 4.50
CA PRO A 190 14.75 6.51 3.37
C PRO A 190 13.96 5.23 3.64
N THR A 191 12.69 5.40 4.04
CA THR A 191 11.86 4.29 4.43
C THR A 191 10.39 4.48 4.08
N PHE A 192 9.66 3.37 3.97
CA PHE A 192 8.30 3.29 3.51
C PHE A 192 7.58 2.14 4.19
N ASN A 193 6.29 2.32 4.51
CA ASN A 193 5.42 1.23 4.94
C ASN A 193 4.27 1.09 3.92
N ASP A 194 4.12 -0.08 3.29
CA ASP A 194 3.16 -0.27 2.20
C ASP A 194 1.70 -0.27 2.67
N ASP A 195 1.44 -0.85 3.84
CA ASP A 195 0.10 -0.94 4.39
C ASP A 195 -0.49 0.44 4.70
N ILE A 196 0.34 1.33 5.26
CA ILE A 196 -0.03 2.68 5.65
C ILE A 196 0.05 3.63 4.44
N GLN A 197 1.17 3.64 3.73
CA GLN A 197 1.42 4.63 2.67
C GLN A 197 1.02 4.11 1.29
N GLY A 198 1.36 2.87 0.94
CA GLY A 198 1.09 2.26 -0.37
C GLY A 198 -0.39 2.30 -0.77
N THR A 199 -1.27 1.84 0.12
CA THR A 199 -2.72 1.87 -0.10
C THR A 199 -3.23 3.31 -0.32
N GLY A 200 -2.74 4.26 0.48
CA GLY A 200 -3.07 5.68 0.34
C GLY A 200 -2.67 6.26 -1.02
N ILE A 201 -1.48 5.90 -1.52
CA ILE A 201 -0.97 6.37 -2.81
C ILE A 201 -1.81 5.85 -3.96
N VAL A 202 -2.15 4.56 -3.95
CA VAL A 202 -2.94 3.96 -5.04
C VAL A 202 -4.35 4.54 -5.07
N VAL A 203 -4.99 4.69 -3.90
CA VAL A 203 -6.31 5.34 -3.83
C VAL A 203 -6.24 6.77 -4.33
N LEU A 204 -5.24 7.54 -3.90
CA LEU A 204 -5.02 8.91 -4.37
C LEU A 204 -4.78 8.96 -5.89
N GLY A 205 -4.00 8.03 -6.45
CA GLY A 205 -3.81 7.92 -7.90
C GLY A 205 -5.11 7.62 -8.66
N GLY A 206 -5.99 6.79 -8.09
CA GLY A 206 -7.33 6.57 -8.66
C GLY A 206 -8.22 7.81 -8.57
N ILE A 207 -8.10 8.59 -7.50
CA ILE A 207 -8.79 9.88 -7.38
C ILE A 207 -8.26 10.85 -8.44
N PHE A 208 -6.95 10.95 -8.63
CA PHE A 208 -6.36 11.79 -9.68
C PHE A 208 -6.77 11.33 -11.07
N GLY A 209 -6.80 10.02 -11.35
CA GLY A 209 -7.36 9.50 -12.60
C GLY A 209 -8.80 9.96 -12.84
N ALA A 210 -9.64 10.01 -11.80
CA ALA A 210 -10.99 10.59 -11.91
C ALA A 210 -10.96 12.10 -12.16
N MET A 211 -10.13 12.86 -11.43
CA MET A 211 -9.98 14.31 -11.58
C MET A 211 -9.50 14.70 -12.99
N ASP A 212 -8.57 13.94 -13.57
CA ASP A 212 -8.08 14.19 -14.94
C ASP A 212 -9.16 13.96 -16.00
N ILE A 213 -10.03 12.97 -15.79
CA ILE A 213 -11.14 12.69 -16.70
C ILE A 213 -12.20 13.79 -16.62
N THR A 214 -12.47 14.33 -15.43
CA THR A 214 -13.48 15.39 -15.24
C THR A 214 -12.93 16.81 -15.48
N GLY A 215 -11.61 17.00 -15.37
CA GLY A 215 -10.98 18.32 -15.30
C GLY A 215 -11.23 19.06 -13.99
N GLU A 216 -11.69 18.36 -12.95
CA GLU A 216 -11.92 18.93 -11.62
C GLU A 216 -10.63 18.98 -10.78
N LYS A 217 -10.66 19.74 -9.68
CA LYS A 217 -9.53 19.83 -8.75
C LYS A 217 -9.80 19.01 -7.51
N LEU A 218 -8.76 18.37 -6.98
CA LEU A 218 -8.85 17.66 -5.70
C LEU A 218 -9.27 18.60 -4.57
N THR A 219 -8.73 19.82 -4.54
CA THR A 219 -9.06 20.84 -3.51
C THR A 219 -10.53 21.27 -3.48
N ASP A 220 -11.33 20.96 -4.50
CA ASP A 220 -12.77 21.27 -4.54
C ASP A 220 -13.65 20.13 -4.00
N GLN A 221 -13.07 18.94 -3.83
CA GLN A 221 -13.79 17.72 -3.48
C GLN A 221 -14.16 17.66 -1.99
N VAL A 222 -15.08 16.76 -1.68
CA VAL A 222 -15.47 16.38 -0.31
C VAL A 222 -15.31 14.87 -0.16
N TYR A 223 -14.45 14.48 0.76
CA TYR A 223 -14.02 13.10 0.96
C TYR A 223 -14.77 12.46 2.13
N LEU A 224 -15.36 11.28 1.91
CA LEU A 224 -15.95 10.45 2.95
C LEU A 224 -15.26 9.09 3.03
N CYS A 225 -14.67 8.79 4.18
CA CYS A 225 -14.18 7.47 4.54
C CYS A 225 -15.28 6.67 5.24
N TYR A 226 -15.57 5.47 4.75
CA TYR A 226 -16.42 4.49 5.44
C TYR A 226 -15.56 3.34 5.97
N GLY A 227 -15.21 3.39 7.26
CA GLY A 227 -14.28 2.48 7.93
C GLY A 227 -13.03 3.19 8.45
N GLY A 228 -13.16 3.93 9.56
CA GLY A 228 -12.08 4.75 10.15
C GLY A 228 -10.95 4.00 10.86
N GLY A 229 -10.65 2.74 10.50
CA GLY A 229 -9.50 2.01 11.02
C GLY A 229 -8.16 2.50 10.45
N SER A 230 -7.06 1.80 10.71
CA SER A 230 -5.71 2.20 10.28
C SER A 230 -5.61 2.49 8.78
N ALA A 231 -6.17 1.63 7.92
CA ALA A 231 -6.15 1.84 6.47
C ALA A 231 -6.99 3.06 6.05
N GLY A 232 -8.23 3.18 6.52
CA GLY A 232 -9.11 4.30 6.18
C GLY A 232 -8.58 5.65 6.63
N ALA A 233 -8.03 5.71 7.86
CA ALA A 233 -7.39 6.91 8.37
C ALA A 233 -6.08 7.25 7.63
N GLY A 234 -5.26 6.26 7.29
CA GLY A 234 -4.04 6.46 6.51
C GLY A 234 -4.31 6.99 5.10
N ILE A 235 -5.32 6.44 4.41
CA ILE A 235 -5.74 6.94 3.09
C ILE A 235 -6.29 8.37 3.20
N ALA A 236 -7.16 8.63 4.19
CA ALA A 236 -7.71 9.97 4.40
C ALA A 236 -6.61 11.00 4.69
N ASP A 237 -5.60 10.65 5.50
CA ASP A 237 -4.45 11.49 5.79
C ASP A 237 -3.61 11.75 4.54
N ARG A 238 -3.40 10.74 3.69
CA ARG A 238 -2.69 10.90 2.42
C ARG A 238 -3.40 11.87 1.47
N VAL A 239 -4.71 11.73 1.31
CA VAL A 239 -5.51 12.63 0.45
C VAL A 239 -5.57 14.04 1.06
N HIS A 240 -5.62 14.16 2.38
CA HIS A 240 -5.56 15.45 3.09
C HIS A 240 -4.22 16.15 2.86
N ALA A 241 -3.11 15.44 3.05
CA ALA A 241 -1.77 15.96 2.84
C ALA A 241 -1.57 16.44 1.39
N GLU A 242 -2.19 15.76 0.43
CA GLU A 242 -2.18 16.19 -0.97
C GLU A 242 -2.98 17.47 -1.20
N MET A 243 -4.18 17.62 -0.62
CA MET A 243 -4.93 18.88 -0.69
C MET A 243 -4.14 20.06 -0.08
N VAL A 244 -3.35 19.81 0.97
CA VAL A 244 -2.46 20.81 1.56
C VAL A 244 -1.30 21.13 0.61
N ALA A 245 -0.69 20.12 -0.02
CA ALA A 245 0.36 20.31 -1.01
C ALA A 245 -0.12 21.10 -2.24
N GLU A 246 -1.38 20.96 -2.63
CA GLU A 246 -2.04 21.75 -3.70
C GLU A 246 -2.44 23.17 -3.25
N GLY A 247 -2.19 23.54 -1.99
CA GLY A 247 -2.25 24.92 -1.52
C GLY A 247 -3.36 25.25 -0.52
N LEU A 248 -4.16 24.29 -0.06
CA LEU A 248 -5.10 24.53 1.05
C LEU A 248 -4.37 24.64 2.39
N SER A 249 -4.93 25.40 3.33
CA SER A 249 -4.49 25.29 4.73
C SER A 249 -4.89 23.91 5.29
N PRO A 250 -4.14 23.35 6.26
CA PRO A 250 -4.53 22.11 6.92
C PRO A 250 -5.96 22.14 7.47
N GLU A 251 -6.38 23.26 8.06
CA GLU A 251 -7.73 23.46 8.61
C GLU A 251 -8.80 23.52 7.53
N GLU A 252 -8.52 24.15 6.39
CA GLU A 252 -9.44 24.18 5.25
C GLU A 252 -9.59 22.80 4.61
N ALA A 253 -8.48 22.07 4.45
CA ALA A 253 -8.50 20.70 3.97
C ALA A 253 -9.34 19.82 4.92
N TYR A 254 -9.10 19.85 6.24
CA TYR A 254 -9.85 19.02 7.20
C TYR A 254 -11.37 19.24 7.19
N LYS A 255 -11.86 20.44 6.83
CA LYS A 255 -13.31 20.69 6.68
C LYS A 255 -13.95 19.84 5.58
N ARG A 256 -13.18 19.35 4.62
CA ARG A 256 -13.63 18.55 3.47
C ARG A 256 -13.62 17.04 3.73
N PHE A 257 -13.05 16.58 4.84
CA PHE A 257 -12.96 15.17 5.17
C PHE A 257 -14.02 14.77 6.18
N PHE A 258 -14.66 13.64 5.97
CA PHE A 258 -15.58 13.01 6.91
C PHE A 258 -15.20 11.55 7.07
N MET A 259 -15.34 11.02 8.29
CA MET A 259 -14.97 9.65 8.59
C MET A 259 -16.08 9.00 9.40
N ILE A 260 -16.49 7.81 8.97
CA ILE A 260 -17.46 6.96 9.66
C ILE A 260 -16.74 5.70 10.12
N ASP A 261 -16.99 5.30 11.36
CA ASP A 261 -16.61 3.99 11.90
C ASP A 261 -17.84 3.34 12.56
N LYS A 262 -17.66 2.28 13.36
CA LYS A 262 -18.74 1.52 14.02
C LYS A 262 -19.72 2.39 14.82
N GLN A 263 -19.27 3.53 15.33
CA GLN A 263 -20.05 4.48 16.12
C GLN A 263 -20.92 5.41 15.25
N GLY A 264 -20.67 5.48 13.94
CA GLY A 264 -21.20 6.52 13.05
C GLY A 264 -20.14 7.53 12.62
N LEU A 265 -20.58 8.72 12.22
CA LEU A 265 -19.70 9.87 11.98
C LEU A 265 -18.88 10.18 13.24
N LEU A 266 -17.57 10.37 13.07
CA LEU A 266 -16.68 10.62 14.20
C LEU A 266 -16.82 12.06 14.70
N PHE A 267 -16.97 12.20 16.02
CA PHE A 267 -17.11 13.48 16.70
C PHE A 267 -16.02 13.68 17.76
N ASP A 268 -15.63 14.93 17.99
CA ASP A 268 -14.53 15.30 18.90
C ASP A 268 -14.82 15.06 20.39
N ASP A 269 -16.09 14.82 20.73
CA ASP A 269 -16.55 14.44 22.07
C ASP A 269 -16.56 12.92 22.33
N MET A 270 -16.12 12.10 21.37
CA MET A 270 -15.96 10.65 21.54
C MET A 270 -14.67 10.32 22.31
N GLU A 271 -14.79 9.54 23.38
CA GLU A 271 -13.67 9.18 24.26
C GLU A 271 -12.75 8.09 23.67
N ASP A 272 -13.26 7.29 22.73
CA ASP A 272 -12.62 6.09 22.20
C ASP A 272 -11.92 6.29 20.84
N LEU A 273 -11.74 7.54 20.40
CA LEU A 273 -11.04 7.83 19.15
C LEU A 273 -9.55 7.48 19.21
N THR A 274 -9.07 6.76 18.21
CA THR A 274 -7.64 6.53 18.00
C THR A 274 -6.91 7.83 17.63
N PRO A 275 -5.59 7.93 17.84
CA PRO A 275 -4.81 9.10 17.41
C PRO A 275 -4.97 9.44 15.92
N ALA A 276 -5.11 8.43 15.06
CA ALA A 276 -5.28 8.61 13.62
C ALA A 276 -6.70 9.10 13.23
N GLN A 277 -7.72 8.83 14.07
CA GLN A 277 -9.09 9.28 13.84
C GLN A 277 -9.34 10.72 14.31
N LYS A 278 -8.68 11.13 15.40
CA LYS A 278 -8.89 12.43 16.05
C LYS A 278 -8.83 13.63 15.09
N PRO A 279 -7.91 13.72 14.12
CA PRO A 279 -7.86 14.85 13.19
C PRO A 279 -9.09 14.98 12.29
N PHE A 280 -9.81 13.88 12.04
CA PHE A 280 -10.99 13.85 11.16
C PHE A 280 -12.32 14.07 11.90
N ALA A 281 -12.28 14.06 13.24
CA ALA A 281 -13.46 14.22 14.08
C ALA A 281 -14.13 15.59 13.88
N LYS A 282 -15.46 15.61 13.91
CA LYS A 282 -16.28 16.82 13.75
C LYS A 282 -16.83 17.33 15.07
N LYS A 283 -17.21 18.60 15.09
CA LYS A 283 -17.96 19.15 16.21
C LYS A 283 -19.39 18.66 16.11
N ARG A 284 -19.89 18.01 17.17
CA ARG A 284 -21.27 17.48 17.18
C ARG A 284 -22.32 18.58 16.96
N ALA A 285 -22.09 19.76 17.51
CA ALA A 285 -22.95 20.93 17.36
C ALA A 285 -23.19 21.32 15.87
N ASP A 286 -22.24 21.05 14.99
CA ASP A 286 -22.37 21.35 13.55
C ASP A 286 -23.38 20.40 12.85
N PHE A 287 -23.81 19.35 13.53
CA PHE A 287 -24.67 18.28 13.01
C PHE A 287 -26.00 18.12 13.78
N GLU A 288 -26.27 18.98 14.76
CA GLU A 288 -27.54 18.96 15.48
C GLU A 288 -28.73 19.17 14.53
N GLY A 289 -29.74 18.31 14.64
CA GLY A 289 -30.94 18.36 13.80
C GLY A 289 -30.73 17.92 12.35
N LYS A 290 -29.53 17.44 11.96
CA LYS A 290 -29.23 16.98 10.59
C LYS A 290 -29.51 15.50 10.33
N GLY A 291 -30.22 14.83 11.25
CA GLY A 291 -30.61 13.43 11.12
C GLY A 291 -29.70 12.47 11.87
N ASP A 292 -29.81 11.18 11.54
CA ASP A 292 -29.07 10.11 12.21
C ASP A 292 -27.66 9.96 11.64
N MET A 293 -26.68 10.56 12.31
CA MET A 293 -25.27 10.49 11.92
C MET A 293 -24.61 9.12 12.19
N THR A 294 -25.38 8.11 12.63
CA THR A 294 -24.93 6.71 12.63
C THR A 294 -25.16 6.00 11.30
N SER A 295 -26.04 6.54 10.44
CA SER A 295 -26.37 5.98 9.12
C SER A 295 -25.49 6.56 8.02
N LEU A 296 -24.82 5.69 7.25
CA LEU A 296 -24.02 6.08 6.07
C LEU A 296 -24.82 6.92 5.09
N LEU A 297 -26.06 6.52 4.80
CA LEU A 297 -26.92 7.21 3.84
C LEU A 297 -27.27 8.64 4.29
N GLU A 298 -27.59 8.81 5.58
CA GLU A 298 -27.93 10.13 6.11
C GLU A 298 -26.69 11.05 6.21
N VAL A 299 -25.52 10.49 6.52
CA VAL A 299 -24.26 11.24 6.45
C VAL A 299 -23.99 11.70 5.01
N ILE A 300 -24.12 10.83 4.01
CA ILE A 300 -23.92 11.19 2.59
C ILE A 300 -24.86 12.31 2.15
N LYS A 301 -26.14 12.26 2.51
CA LYS A 301 -27.10 13.34 2.20
C LYS A 301 -26.74 14.65 2.88
N THR A 302 -26.16 14.57 4.08
CA THR A 302 -25.83 15.72 4.92
C THR A 302 -24.56 16.43 4.49
N VAL A 303 -23.46 15.68 4.33
CA VAL A 303 -22.13 16.24 4.02
C VAL A 303 -21.86 16.36 2.53
N LYS A 304 -22.71 15.73 1.72
CA LYS A 304 -22.67 15.75 0.25
C LYS A 304 -21.29 15.42 -0.33
N PRO A 305 -20.71 14.26 0.03
CA PRO A 305 -19.40 13.88 -0.45
C PRO A 305 -19.42 13.63 -1.96
N THR A 306 -18.30 13.92 -2.60
CA THR A 306 -18.04 13.65 -4.02
C THR A 306 -17.15 12.41 -4.19
N ILE A 307 -16.37 12.08 -3.15
CA ILE A 307 -15.51 10.90 -3.06
C ILE A 307 -15.95 10.05 -1.87
N LEU A 308 -16.21 8.76 -2.11
CA LEU A 308 -16.53 7.76 -1.09
C LEU A 308 -15.55 6.59 -1.18
N VAL A 309 -14.79 6.35 -0.12
CA VAL A 309 -13.83 5.23 -0.02
C VAL A 309 -14.24 4.28 1.11
N GLY A 310 -14.38 2.99 0.78
CA GLY A 310 -14.81 1.93 1.69
C GLY A 310 -13.65 1.06 2.19
N THR A 311 -13.38 1.12 3.48
CA THR A 311 -12.34 0.37 4.21
C THR A 311 -12.89 -0.30 5.47
N SER A 312 -14.20 -0.55 5.49
CA SER A 312 -14.96 -0.94 6.67
C SER A 312 -14.97 -2.44 6.92
N THR A 313 -14.74 -3.25 5.89
CA THR A 313 -15.03 -4.69 5.87
C THR A 313 -16.49 -5.04 6.21
N ASN A 314 -17.42 -4.09 6.06
CA ASN A 314 -18.85 -4.28 6.23
C ASN A 314 -19.50 -4.58 4.87
N PRO A 315 -19.73 -5.86 4.52
CA PRO A 315 -20.14 -6.24 3.19
C PRO A 315 -21.52 -5.71 2.82
N GLY A 316 -21.67 -5.17 1.61
CA GLY A 316 -22.94 -4.65 1.11
C GLY A 316 -23.35 -3.29 1.69
N ALA A 317 -22.47 -2.61 2.42
CA ALA A 317 -22.77 -1.31 3.03
C ALA A 317 -23.04 -0.20 1.99
N PHE A 318 -22.43 -0.27 0.80
CA PHE A 318 -22.70 0.68 -0.28
C PHE A 318 -23.94 0.20 -1.04
N THR A 319 -25.13 0.35 -0.44
CA THR A 319 -26.39 -0.06 -1.06
C THR A 319 -26.71 0.76 -2.31
N LYS A 320 -27.74 0.35 -3.05
CA LYS A 320 -28.24 1.12 -4.20
C LYS A 320 -28.57 2.56 -3.83
N GLU A 321 -29.25 2.77 -2.70
CA GLU A 321 -29.64 4.09 -2.21
C GLU A 321 -28.42 4.96 -1.86
N VAL A 322 -27.35 4.34 -1.35
CA VAL A 322 -26.07 5.01 -1.08
C VAL A 322 -25.42 5.49 -2.39
N VAL A 323 -25.34 4.62 -3.40
CA VAL A 323 -24.77 4.98 -4.71
C VAL A 323 -25.61 6.05 -5.41
N GLU A 324 -26.92 5.92 -5.38
CA GLU A 324 -27.84 6.94 -5.94
C GLU A 324 -27.70 8.28 -5.22
N ALA A 325 -27.53 8.29 -3.89
CA ALA A 325 -27.30 9.51 -3.11
C ALA A 325 -25.96 10.18 -3.48
N MET A 326 -24.90 9.41 -3.70
CA MET A 326 -23.63 9.95 -4.23
C MET A 326 -23.83 10.64 -5.59
N CYS A 327 -24.61 10.01 -6.49
CA CYS A 327 -24.92 10.56 -7.81
C CYS A 327 -25.85 11.80 -7.77
N GLN A 328 -26.52 12.06 -6.63
CA GLN A 328 -27.28 13.29 -6.42
C GLN A 328 -26.40 14.44 -5.94
N ASN A 329 -25.25 14.14 -5.34
CA ASN A 329 -24.31 15.14 -4.82
C ASN A 329 -23.36 15.67 -5.91
N THR A 330 -23.00 14.83 -6.88
CA THR A 330 -22.15 15.19 -8.01
C THR A 330 -22.49 14.38 -9.25
N GLU A 331 -22.20 14.94 -10.43
CA GLU A 331 -22.48 14.30 -11.72
C GLU A 331 -21.66 13.03 -11.94
N ARG A 332 -20.41 13.01 -11.46
CA ARG A 332 -19.43 11.92 -11.66
C ARG A 332 -18.78 11.54 -10.32
N PRO A 333 -19.48 10.84 -9.41
CA PRO A 333 -18.94 10.53 -8.09
C PRO A 333 -17.79 9.52 -8.18
N VAL A 334 -16.82 9.64 -7.27
CA VAL A 334 -15.79 8.62 -7.05
C VAL A 334 -16.30 7.68 -5.95
N ILE A 335 -16.41 6.39 -6.24
CA ILE A 335 -16.92 5.38 -5.29
C ILE A 335 -15.98 4.16 -5.33
N PHE A 336 -15.12 4.04 -4.32
CA PHE A 336 -14.08 3.01 -4.24
C PHE A 336 -14.36 2.03 -3.09
N PRO A 337 -15.04 0.90 -3.35
CA PRO A 337 -15.14 -0.19 -2.39
C PRO A 337 -13.85 -1.03 -2.41
N ILE A 338 -12.98 -0.84 -1.42
CA ILE A 338 -11.61 -1.41 -1.43
C ILE A 338 -11.36 -2.45 -0.34
N SER A 339 -12.36 -2.80 0.47
CA SER A 339 -12.21 -3.85 1.47
C SER A 339 -11.91 -5.23 0.86
N ASN A 340 -10.90 -5.89 1.43
CA ASN A 340 -10.48 -7.25 1.07
C ASN A 340 -10.85 -8.27 2.16
N PRO A 341 -11.00 -9.57 1.82
CA PRO A 341 -11.12 -10.14 0.47
C PRO A 341 -12.53 -9.90 -0.13
N THR A 342 -12.84 -10.43 -1.31
CA THR A 342 -14.10 -10.17 -2.06
C THR A 342 -15.38 -10.23 -1.21
N LYS A 343 -15.47 -11.16 -0.25
CA LYS A 343 -16.63 -11.31 0.67
C LYS A 343 -16.81 -10.15 1.67
N LYS A 344 -15.88 -9.20 1.71
CA LYS A 344 -15.85 -8.04 2.62
C LYS A 344 -16.05 -6.70 1.90
N LEU A 345 -16.18 -6.71 0.57
CA LEU A 345 -16.42 -5.50 -0.22
C LEU A 345 -17.73 -4.80 0.16
N GLU A 346 -17.68 -3.48 0.26
CA GLU A 346 -18.85 -2.65 0.51
C GLU A 346 -19.88 -2.73 -0.63
N ALA A 347 -19.42 -2.85 -1.88
CA ALA A 347 -20.21 -3.20 -3.06
C ALA A 347 -19.29 -3.78 -4.14
N THR A 348 -19.86 -4.58 -5.04
CA THR A 348 -19.13 -5.01 -6.24
C THR A 348 -19.05 -3.87 -7.27
N ALA A 349 -18.02 -3.87 -8.12
CA ALA A 349 -17.91 -2.88 -9.19
C ALA A 349 -19.15 -2.90 -10.11
N GLN A 350 -19.70 -4.09 -10.41
CA GLN A 350 -20.91 -4.23 -11.22
C GLN A 350 -22.11 -3.50 -10.60
N GLN A 351 -22.32 -3.66 -9.30
CA GLN A 351 -23.39 -2.95 -8.58
C GLN A 351 -23.21 -1.44 -8.64
N VAL A 352 -21.99 -0.93 -8.40
CA VAL A 352 -21.72 0.52 -8.43
C VAL A 352 -21.96 1.09 -9.83
N ILE A 353 -21.51 0.41 -10.88
CA ILE A 353 -21.76 0.82 -12.27
C ILE A 353 -23.26 0.81 -12.59
N GLU A 354 -23.98 -0.26 -12.27
CA GLU A 354 -25.41 -0.38 -12.56
C GLU A 354 -26.27 0.64 -11.78
N TRP A 355 -25.97 0.85 -10.50
CA TRP A 355 -26.73 1.75 -9.62
C TRP A 355 -26.40 3.23 -9.84
N SER A 356 -25.20 3.54 -10.34
CA SER A 356 -24.82 4.91 -10.73
C SER A 356 -25.23 5.26 -12.17
N ASP A 357 -25.83 4.33 -12.90
CA ASP A 357 -26.10 4.46 -14.33
C ASP A 357 -24.82 4.77 -15.15
N GLY A 358 -23.70 4.13 -14.80
CA GLY A 358 -22.40 4.32 -15.44
C GLY A 358 -21.69 5.64 -15.12
N LYS A 359 -22.21 6.44 -14.18
CA LYS A 359 -21.65 7.75 -13.83
C LYS A 359 -20.45 7.66 -12.89
N ALA A 360 -20.46 6.67 -11.99
CA ALA A 360 -19.43 6.58 -10.95
C ALA A 360 -18.08 6.16 -11.52
N PHE A 361 -17.02 6.77 -11.03
CA PHE A 361 -15.67 6.23 -11.14
C PHE A 361 -15.47 5.16 -10.08
N VAL A 362 -14.97 4.00 -10.50
CA VAL A 362 -14.88 2.82 -9.64
C VAL A 362 -13.48 2.21 -9.71
N ALA A 363 -12.91 1.97 -8.54
CA ALA A 363 -11.74 1.12 -8.33
C ALA A 363 -12.04 0.18 -7.15
N THR A 364 -11.52 -1.04 -7.21
CA THR A 364 -11.77 -2.07 -6.18
C THR A 364 -10.49 -2.59 -5.58
N GLY A 365 -10.52 -3.05 -4.32
CA GLY A 365 -9.34 -3.66 -3.67
C GLY A 365 -8.98 -5.03 -4.26
N VAL A 366 -9.97 -5.73 -4.84
CA VAL A 366 -9.82 -7.02 -5.50
C VAL A 366 -9.83 -6.90 -7.02
N PRO A 367 -9.32 -7.91 -7.76
CA PRO A 367 -9.48 -7.98 -9.20
C PRO A 367 -10.97 -8.01 -9.61
N SER A 368 -11.31 -7.21 -10.61
CA SER A 368 -12.66 -7.15 -11.20
C SER A 368 -12.57 -7.41 -12.70
N ARG A 369 -13.51 -8.19 -13.24
CA ARG A 369 -13.67 -8.35 -14.69
C ARG A 369 -14.20 -7.06 -15.32
N THR A 370 -14.01 -6.90 -16.62
CA THR A 370 -14.71 -5.87 -17.41
C THR A 370 -16.22 -6.04 -17.29
N ILE A 371 -16.93 -4.92 -17.14
CA ILE A 371 -18.40 -4.87 -17.00
C ILE A 371 -19.00 -4.21 -18.22
N SER A 372 -19.79 -4.95 -18.99
CA SER A 372 -20.56 -4.38 -20.10
C SER A 372 -21.89 -3.82 -19.58
N TYR A 373 -22.11 -2.51 -19.72
CA TYR A 373 -23.35 -1.85 -19.28
C TYR A 373 -23.79 -0.79 -20.29
N LYS A 374 -25.04 -0.86 -20.74
CA LYS A 374 -25.65 0.07 -21.72
C LYS A 374 -24.80 0.33 -22.99
N GLY A 375 -24.09 -0.69 -23.47
CA GLY A 375 -23.26 -0.60 -24.68
C GLY A 375 -21.87 0.01 -24.46
N VAL A 376 -21.45 0.19 -23.21
CA VAL A 376 -20.10 0.61 -22.82
C VAL A 376 -19.46 -0.52 -22.01
N ASP A 377 -18.19 -0.81 -22.30
CA ASP A 377 -17.38 -1.74 -21.52
C ASP A 377 -16.55 -0.95 -20.50
N TYR A 378 -16.82 -1.20 -19.22
CA TYR A 378 -16.14 -0.57 -18.10
C TYR A 378 -15.00 -1.48 -17.63
N GLU A 379 -13.77 -1.04 -17.85
CA GLU A 379 -12.60 -1.64 -17.22
C GLU A 379 -12.48 -1.11 -15.79
N ILE A 380 -12.21 -2.01 -14.84
CA ILE A 380 -12.15 -1.67 -13.42
C ILE A 380 -10.71 -1.80 -12.95
N GLY A 381 -10.15 -0.66 -12.54
CA GLY A 381 -8.83 -0.63 -11.92
C GLY A 381 -8.83 -1.28 -10.54
N GLN A 382 -7.77 -2.02 -10.23
CA GLN A 382 -7.56 -2.55 -8.89
C GLN A 382 -6.71 -1.56 -8.08
N ALA A 383 -7.16 -1.20 -6.89
CA ALA A 383 -6.37 -0.47 -5.91
C ALA A 383 -5.32 -1.40 -5.26
N ASN A 384 -4.35 -1.85 -6.06
CA ASN A 384 -3.29 -2.75 -5.65
C ASN A 384 -1.97 -1.98 -5.50
N ASN A 385 -1.34 -2.09 -4.32
CA ASN A 385 -0.08 -1.43 -3.97
C ASN A 385 1.07 -1.77 -4.94
N ALA A 386 1.00 -2.92 -5.61
CA ALA A 386 1.97 -3.33 -6.63
C ALA A 386 2.03 -2.38 -7.86
N LEU A 387 1.06 -1.47 -8.03
CA LEU A 387 1.17 -0.38 -9.01
C LEU A 387 2.14 0.74 -8.58
N ILE A 388 2.47 0.83 -7.29
CA ILE A 388 3.21 1.95 -6.72
C ILE A 388 4.56 1.54 -6.17
N TYR A 389 4.61 0.60 -5.22
CA TYR A 389 5.86 0.33 -4.50
C TYR A 389 7.02 -0.03 -5.43
N PRO A 390 6.85 -0.77 -6.55
CA PRO A 390 7.98 -1.12 -7.42
C PRO A 390 8.65 0.13 -8.01
N GLY A 391 7.84 1.01 -8.59
CA GLY A 391 8.32 2.27 -9.16
C GLY A 391 8.84 3.23 -8.10
N LEU A 392 8.19 3.29 -6.93
CA LEU A 392 8.63 4.11 -5.81
C LEU A 392 10.05 3.71 -5.36
N GLY A 393 10.28 2.41 -5.12
CA GLY A 393 11.61 1.92 -4.74
C GLY A 393 12.64 2.08 -5.85
N LEU A 394 12.28 1.85 -7.12
CA LEU A 394 13.19 2.10 -8.24
C LEU A 394 13.62 3.58 -8.30
N GLY A 395 12.68 4.51 -8.12
CA GLY A 395 12.96 5.94 -8.06
C GLY A 395 13.91 6.29 -6.91
N MET A 396 13.61 5.78 -5.71
CA MET A 396 14.45 5.98 -4.52
C MET A 396 15.88 5.46 -4.72
N LEU A 397 16.05 4.26 -5.27
CA LEU A 397 17.36 3.70 -5.57
C LEU A 397 18.06 4.46 -6.70
N ALA A 398 17.35 4.86 -7.76
CA ALA A 398 17.94 5.57 -8.90
C ALA A 398 18.48 6.95 -8.50
N SER A 399 17.75 7.69 -7.68
CA SER A 399 18.19 8.98 -7.16
C SER A 399 19.14 8.88 -5.96
N GLU A 400 19.32 7.67 -5.40
CA GLU A 400 19.98 7.45 -4.09
C GLU A 400 19.45 8.47 -3.06
N ALA A 401 18.13 8.61 -2.98
CA ALA A 401 17.53 9.67 -2.18
C ALA A 401 17.75 9.41 -0.69
N SER A 402 18.15 10.45 0.05
CA SER A 402 18.45 10.31 1.49
C SER A 402 17.20 10.16 2.36
N LEU A 403 16.03 10.57 1.87
CA LEU A 403 14.74 10.46 2.54
C LEU A 403 13.63 10.28 1.50
N LEU A 404 12.57 9.55 1.87
CA LEU A 404 11.31 9.53 1.14
C LEU A 404 10.36 10.55 1.77
N THR A 405 9.98 11.60 1.03
CA THR A 405 9.11 12.68 1.52
C THR A 405 7.67 12.51 1.08
N ASP A 406 6.76 13.23 1.74
CA ASP A 406 5.34 13.25 1.36
C ASP A 406 5.11 13.80 -0.04
N GLU A 407 5.93 14.74 -0.52
CA GLU A 407 5.83 15.26 -1.88
C GLU A 407 6.36 14.28 -2.93
N MET A 408 7.36 13.46 -2.61
CA MET A 408 7.78 12.34 -3.49
C MET A 408 6.67 11.29 -3.60
N ILE A 409 6.01 11.00 -2.48
CA ILE A 409 4.84 10.12 -2.42
C ILE A 409 3.68 10.69 -3.26
N GLY A 410 3.39 11.99 -3.14
CA GLY A 410 2.41 12.68 -3.98
C GLY A 410 2.77 12.60 -5.46
N ALA A 411 4.05 12.83 -5.80
CA ALA A 411 4.53 12.71 -7.18
C ALA A 411 4.35 11.29 -7.75
N ALA A 412 4.52 10.24 -6.92
CA ALA A 412 4.22 8.87 -7.31
C ALA A 412 2.72 8.70 -7.64
N ALA A 413 1.80 9.20 -6.81
CA ALA A 413 0.36 9.13 -7.07
C ALA A 413 -0.02 9.86 -8.37
N HIS A 414 0.45 11.10 -8.56
CA HIS A 414 0.23 11.89 -9.77
C HIS A 414 0.77 11.21 -11.04
N SER A 415 1.82 10.39 -10.94
CA SER A 415 2.39 9.73 -12.11
C SER A 415 1.52 8.59 -12.68
N LEU A 416 0.55 8.10 -11.90
CA LEU A 416 -0.42 7.11 -12.37
C LEU A 416 -1.39 7.72 -13.40
N SER A 417 -1.59 9.03 -13.33
CA SER A 417 -2.38 9.81 -14.28
C SER A 417 -1.81 9.80 -15.70
N GLY A 418 -2.70 9.88 -16.69
CA GLY A 418 -2.32 9.94 -18.11
C GLY A 418 -1.69 8.66 -18.67
N ILE A 419 -1.72 7.54 -17.93
CA ILE A 419 -1.37 6.21 -18.44
C ILE A 419 -2.56 5.60 -19.18
N VAL A 420 -3.75 5.78 -18.61
CA VAL A 420 -5.03 5.41 -19.22
C VAL A 420 -5.47 6.51 -20.17
N ASN A 421 -6.19 6.17 -21.24
CA ASN A 421 -6.77 7.16 -22.15
C ASN A 421 -8.12 7.65 -21.56
N PRO A 422 -8.19 8.90 -21.05
CA PRO A 422 -9.39 9.39 -20.36
C PRO A 422 -10.58 9.66 -21.30
N GLY A 423 -10.35 9.69 -22.62
CA GLY A 423 -11.36 10.10 -23.60
C GLY A 423 -12.40 9.04 -23.97
N GLN A 424 -12.27 7.80 -23.50
CA GLN A 424 -13.20 6.72 -23.82
C GLN A 424 -14.17 6.44 -22.65
N PRO A 425 -15.50 6.38 -22.90
CA PRO A 425 -16.43 5.87 -21.91
C PRO A 425 -16.00 4.50 -21.40
N GLY A 426 -16.04 4.29 -20.09
CA GLY A 426 -15.62 3.04 -19.46
C GLY A 426 -14.11 2.90 -19.19
N ALA A 427 -13.31 3.93 -19.49
CA ALA A 427 -11.90 3.94 -19.13
C ALA A 427 -11.69 3.80 -17.60
N PRO A 428 -10.70 3.00 -17.17
CA PRO A 428 -10.45 2.79 -15.75
C PRO A 428 -9.75 4.02 -15.14
N VAL A 429 -9.98 4.29 -13.86
CA VAL A 429 -9.27 5.37 -13.14
C VAL A 429 -7.88 5.00 -12.67
N LEU A 430 -7.57 3.71 -12.65
CA LEU A 430 -6.24 3.18 -12.36
C LEU A 430 -5.77 2.35 -13.55
N PRO A 431 -4.46 2.38 -13.88
CA PRO A 431 -3.91 1.55 -14.93
C PRO A 431 -4.18 0.06 -14.64
N PRO A 432 -4.63 -0.72 -15.64
CA PRO A 432 -4.66 -2.17 -15.52
C PRO A 432 -3.28 -2.73 -15.19
N PHE A 433 -3.24 -3.79 -14.37
CA PHE A 433 -1.97 -4.37 -13.88
C PHE A 433 -1.04 -4.86 -15.01
N GLN A 434 -1.57 -5.17 -16.19
CA GLN A 434 -0.75 -5.51 -17.36
C GLN A 434 0.26 -4.42 -17.75
N TYR A 435 0.01 -3.16 -17.37
CA TYR A 435 0.90 -2.02 -17.62
C TYR A 435 1.85 -1.72 -16.46
N VAL A 436 1.91 -2.57 -15.42
CA VAL A 436 2.68 -2.29 -14.20
C VAL A 436 4.14 -1.97 -14.46
N ALA A 437 4.75 -2.53 -15.51
CA ALA A 437 6.13 -2.22 -15.88
C ALA A 437 6.32 -0.78 -16.40
N ASP A 438 5.40 -0.31 -17.24
CA ASP A 438 5.42 1.06 -17.76
C ASP A 438 5.05 2.07 -16.67
N VAL A 439 4.08 1.69 -15.83
CA VAL A 439 3.68 2.45 -14.63
C VAL A 439 4.88 2.62 -13.69
N SER A 440 5.61 1.54 -13.41
CA SER A 440 6.76 1.56 -12.50
C SER A 440 7.85 2.53 -12.97
N ILE A 441 8.09 2.62 -14.29
CA ILE A 441 9.07 3.56 -14.83
C ILE A 441 8.61 5.01 -14.68
N LYS A 442 7.34 5.31 -15.00
CA LYS A 442 6.79 6.66 -14.81
C LYS A 442 6.82 7.10 -13.36
N VAL A 443 6.45 6.21 -12.43
CA VAL A 443 6.54 6.44 -10.98
C VAL A 443 7.98 6.71 -10.58
N ALA A 444 8.92 5.86 -11.01
CA ALA A 444 10.33 5.99 -10.66
C ALA A 444 10.94 7.32 -11.15
N GLU A 445 10.64 7.72 -12.39
CA GLU A 445 11.10 8.99 -12.94
C GLU A 445 10.51 10.19 -12.18
N ALA A 446 9.22 10.15 -11.83
CA ALA A 446 8.57 11.21 -11.06
C ALA A 446 9.16 11.35 -9.64
N VAL A 447 9.37 10.23 -8.95
CA VAL A 447 9.95 10.17 -7.61
C VAL A 447 11.39 10.67 -7.63
N ALA A 448 12.23 10.14 -8.53
CA ALA A 448 13.64 10.54 -8.64
C ALA A 448 13.78 12.02 -8.98
N LYS A 449 12.93 12.54 -9.90
CA LYS A 449 12.88 13.96 -10.23
C LYS A 449 12.49 14.80 -9.01
N LYS A 450 11.47 14.40 -8.25
CA LYS A 450 11.05 15.13 -7.04
C LYS A 450 12.15 15.13 -5.98
N ALA A 451 12.85 14.01 -5.81
CA ALA A 451 14.02 13.93 -4.94
C ALA A 451 15.13 14.91 -5.33
N GLN A 452 15.40 15.04 -6.62
CA GLN A 452 16.34 16.03 -7.14
C GLN A 452 15.88 17.47 -6.88
N GLU A 453 14.61 17.79 -7.15
CA GLU A 453 14.03 19.12 -6.90
C GLU A 453 14.12 19.54 -5.42
N GLN A 454 13.97 18.59 -4.50
CA GLN A 454 14.08 18.81 -3.06
C GLN A 454 15.54 18.80 -2.54
N GLY A 455 16.52 18.55 -3.40
CA GLY A 455 17.93 18.45 -3.00
C GLY A 455 18.27 17.22 -2.15
N LEU A 456 17.44 16.17 -2.24
CA LEU A 456 17.60 14.91 -1.50
C LEU A 456 18.25 13.79 -2.32
N ALA A 457 18.35 13.95 -3.64
CA ALA A 457 19.05 13.00 -4.51
C ALA A 457 20.58 13.05 -4.28
N GLN A 458 21.19 11.88 -4.07
CA GLN A 458 22.64 11.74 -3.85
C GLN A 458 23.35 11.03 -5.02
N ALA A 459 22.59 10.57 -6.02
CA ALA A 459 23.14 9.93 -7.21
C ALA A 459 24.10 10.85 -7.99
N LYS A 460 25.11 10.25 -8.61
CA LYS A 460 26.07 10.97 -9.48
C LYS A 460 25.45 11.41 -10.81
N GLU A 461 24.53 10.60 -11.33
CA GLU A 461 23.78 10.94 -12.54
C GLU A 461 22.79 12.06 -12.21
N THR A 462 22.72 13.09 -13.05
CA THR A 462 21.85 14.25 -12.84
C THR A 462 20.63 14.24 -13.76
N ASP A 463 20.63 13.45 -14.83
CA ASP A 463 19.42 13.11 -15.58
C ASP A 463 18.70 11.96 -14.85
N MET A 464 17.67 12.28 -14.06
CA MET A 464 16.93 11.28 -13.29
C MET A 464 16.24 10.22 -14.16
N ALA A 465 15.82 10.57 -15.37
CA ALA A 465 15.25 9.60 -16.30
C ALA A 465 16.33 8.62 -16.80
N LYS A 466 17.54 9.12 -17.05
CA LYS A 466 18.70 8.27 -17.33
C LYS A 466 19.09 7.41 -16.13
N ALA A 467 19.10 7.96 -14.91
CA ALA A 467 19.41 7.22 -13.69
C ALA A 467 18.46 6.02 -13.50
N VAL A 468 17.15 6.23 -13.71
CA VAL A 468 16.13 5.17 -13.65
C VAL A 468 16.37 4.10 -14.73
N ARG A 469 16.59 4.51 -15.99
CA ARG A 469 16.85 3.58 -17.09
C ARG A 469 18.12 2.75 -16.88
N ASP A 470 19.20 3.38 -16.42
CA ASP A 470 20.49 2.72 -16.22
C ASP A 470 20.50 1.77 -15.03
N LEU A 471 19.67 2.03 -14.01
CA LEU A 471 19.51 1.14 -12.86
C LEU A 471 18.67 -0.11 -13.17
N LYS A 472 17.78 -0.02 -14.17
CA LYS A 472 16.87 -1.11 -14.52
C LYS A 472 17.65 -2.34 -14.98
N TRP A 473 17.48 -3.42 -14.23
CA TRP A 473 17.96 -4.76 -14.56
C TRP A 473 17.01 -5.45 -15.55
N TYR A 474 17.61 -6.22 -16.46
CA TYR A 474 16.90 -7.06 -17.42
C TYR A 474 17.32 -8.52 -17.25
N PRO A 475 16.38 -9.48 -17.31
CA PRO A 475 16.68 -10.90 -17.14
C PRO A 475 17.32 -11.49 -18.40
N THR A 476 18.58 -11.11 -18.66
CA THR A 476 19.41 -11.60 -19.76
C THR A 476 20.70 -12.21 -19.22
N TYR A 477 21.20 -13.28 -19.87
CA TYR A 477 22.47 -13.94 -19.51
C TYR A 477 23.71 -13.22 -20.03
#